data_AF-A0A535XBD8-F1
#
_entry.id   AF-A0A535XBD8-F1
#
_cell.length_a   1.000
_cell.length_b   1.000
_cell.length_c   1.000
_cell.angle_alpha   90.00
_cell.angle_beta   90.00
_cell.angle_gamma   90.00
#
_symmetry.space_group_name_H-M   'P 1'
#
loop_
_entity.id
_entity.type
_entity.pdbx_description
1 polymer ?
#
loop_
_entity_poly.entity_id
_entity_poly.type
_entity_poly.pdbx_seq_one_letter_code
_entity_poly.pdbx_strand_id
1 'polypeptide(L)'
;MGALGHHGPIIAVGGSRATVCPTAISVRSRHMNDILVLPTGALADASLAIARSSVSRSIVDHSIRSFLFARLLAEDAGCLNDADYDEDLLFAATVMHDLGLGEHATGEARFEVEGADLAAAVLRRHRVAERDIDRVWEAIALHSSLGIAHRRGLLTSLLIRDPPGTAPSRTPSWPMRLVPKRPRPLVPSRSNSFANTEKPSAPECGARNRPEGRQPSWPTNQ
;
A
#
# COMPACT_ATOMS: atom_id res chain seq x y z
N MET A 1 -9.54 20.34 -80.84
CA MET A 1 -9.57 19.10 -80.03
C MET A 1 -8.14 18.86 -79.55
N GLY A 2 -7.72 18.82 -78.28
CA GLY A 2 -8.24 19.05 -76.93
C GLY A 2 -6.98 18.96 -76.03
N ALA A 3 -6.62 19.97 -75.26
CA ALA A 3 -7.02 20.22 -73.87
C ALA A 3 -6.40 19.28 -72.81
N LEU A 4 -5.59 19.90 -71.92
CA LEU A 4 -5.46 19.65 -70.48
C LEU A 4 -4.61 18.44 -70.00
N GLY A 5 -3.35 18.71 -69.61
CA GLY A 5 -2.59 17.87 -68.70
C GLY A 5 -2.74 18.37 -67.25
N HIS A 6 -3.36 17.56 -66.40
CA HIS A 6 -3.68 17.85 -65.00
C HIS A 6 -2.45 17.85 -64.07
N HIS A 7 -2.47 18.78 -63.12
CA HIS A 7 -1.66 18.76 -61.90
C HIS A 7 -2.30 17.86 -60.83
N GLY A 8 -1.46 17.08 -60.13
CA GLY A 8 -1.69 16.60 -58.77
C GLY A 8 -1.31 15.13 -58.52
N PRO A 9 -1.01 14.70 -57.26
CA PRO A 9 -0.40 15.42 -56.16
C PRO A 9 0.96 14.81 -55.73
N ILE A 10 1.71 15.59 -54.96
CA ILE A 10 2.96 15.21 -54.28
C ILE A 10 2.64 14.13 -53.24
N ILE A 11 3.27 12.95 -53.35
CA ILE A 11 3.28 11.95 -52.28
C ILE A 11 4.59 12.08 -51.51
N ALA A 12 4.54 12.72 -50.35
CA ALA A 12 5.58 12.66 -49.35
C ALA A 12 5.32 11.46 -48.42
N VAL A 13 6.09 10.38 -48.55
CA VAL A 13 6.13 9.30 -47.55
C VAL A 13 7.28 9.58 -46.59
N GLY A 14 7.02 10.38 -45.56
CA GLY A 14 7.89 10.54 -44.40
C GLY A 14 7.66 9.38 -43.42
N GLY A 15 8.26 8.22 -43.70
CA GLY A 15 8.23 7.07 -42.80
C GLY A 15 9.50 6.97 -41.97
N SER A 16 9.65 7.81 -40.94
CA SER A 16 10.67 7.54 -39.90
C SER A 16 10.22 6.33 -39.09
N ARG A 17 10.68 5.12 -39.48
CA ARG A 17 10.70 3.98 -38.56
C ARG A 17 11.70 4.34 -37.47
N ALA A 18 11.19 4.66 -36.29
CA ALA A 18 12.00 4.65 -35.08
C ALA A 18 12.55 3.23 -34.91
N THR A 19 13.82 3.03 -35.23
CA THR A 19 14.54 1.79 -34.94
C THR A 19 14.74 1.74 -33.44
N VAL A 20 13.80 1.11 -32.74
CA VAL A 20 14.00 0.77 -31.33
C VAL A 20 15.12 -0.26 -31.28
N CYS A 21 16.20 0.03 -30.56
CA CYS A 21 17.32 -0.90 -30.39
C CYS A 21 16.80 -2.24 -29.84
N PRO A 22 17.01 -3.37 -30.53
CA PRO A 22 16.58 -4.69 -30.07
C PRO A 22 17.14 -5.04 -28.69
N THR A 23 18.34 -4.55 -28.38
CA THR A 23 19.00 -4.69 -27.09
C THR A 23 18.26 -3.98 -25.97
N ALA A 24 17.68 -2.80 -26.22
CA ALA A 24 16.91 -2.05 -25.21
C ALA A 24 15.58 -2.74 -24.86
N ILE A 25 14.94 -3.39 -25.85
CA ILE A 25 13.77 -4.24 -25.61
C ILE A 25 14.17 -5.50 -24.81
N SER A 26 15.28 -6.14 -25.19
CA SER A 26 15.76 -7.36 -24.52
C SER A 26 16.20 -7.12 -23.07
N VAL A 27 16.85 -5.99 -22.76
CA VAL A 27 17.24 -5.61 -21.40
C VAL A 27 16.02 -5.23 -20.56
N ARG A 28 15.10 -4.42 -21.10
CA ARG A 28 13.82 -4.12 -20.40
C ARG A 28 13.01 -5.37 -20.13
N SER A 29 13.01 -6.35 -21.04
CA SER A 29 12.27 -7.60 -20.86
C SER A 29 12.92 -8.54 -19.83
N ARG A 30 14.25 -8.52 -19.68
CA ARG A 30 14.93 -9.24 -18.58
C ARG A 30 14.64 -8.60 -17.23
N HIS A 31 14.77 -7.28 -17.14
CA HIS A 31 14.50 -6.54 -15.91
C HIS A 31 13.06 -6.70 -15.44
N MET A 32 12.09 -6.67 -16.37
CA MET A 32 10.68 -6.88 -16.05
C MET A 32 10.39 -8.31 -15.55
N ASN A 33 11.14 -9.31 -16.01
CA ASN A 33 10.99 -10.68 -15.50
C ASN A 33 11.52 -10.81 -14.07
N ASP A 34 12.60 -10.09 -13.73
CA ASP A 34 13.18 -10.10 -12.38
C ASP A 34 12.20 -9.49 -11.35
N ILE A 35 11.42 -8.47 -11.75
CA ILE A 35 10.38 -7.86 -10.91
C ILE A 35 9.28 -8.85 -10.53
N LEU A 36 9.01 -9.87 -11.35
CA LEU A 36 7.95 -10.86 -11.09
C LEU A 36 8.44 -12.01 -10.20
N VAL A 37 9.74 -12.13 -9.96
CA VAL A 37 10.30 -13.17 -9.09
C VAL A 37 10.07 -12.79 -7.63
N LEU A 38 9.31 -13.59 -6.90
CA LEU A 38 9.09 -13.36 -5.48
C LEU A 38 10.35 -13.71 -4.66
N PRO A 39 10.63 -12.99 -3.56
CA PRO A 39 11.70 -13.36 -2.64
C PRO A 39 11.52 -14.79 -2.13
N THR A 40 12.66 -15.43 -1.88
CA THR A 40 12.72 -16.81 -1.39
C THR A 40 13.56 -16.84 -0.12
N GLY A 41 13.28 -17.79 0.76
CA GLY A 41 14.00 -17.94 2.02
C GLY A 41 13.06 -18.02 3.21
N ALA A 42 13.64 -18.30 4.38
CA ALA A 42 12.86 -18.68 5.56
C ALA A 42 11.81 -17.63 5.98
N LEU A 43 12.13 -16.34 5.86
CA LEU A 43 11.18 -15.27 6.21
C LEU A 43 10.07 -15.14 5.17
N ALA A 44 10.40 -15.18 3.88
CA ALA A 44 9.43 -15.12 2.79
C ALA A 44 8.45 -16.31 2.85
N ASP A 45 8.99 -17.52 3.08
CA ASP A 45 8.19 -18.75 3.22
C ASP A 45 7.26 -18.67 4.43
N ALA A 46 7.76 -18.19 5.57
CA ALA A 46 6.95 -18.03 6.78
C ALA A 46 5.84 -16.98 6.61
N SER A 47 6.14 -15.86 5.95
CA SER A 47 5.18 -14.79 5.66
C SER A 47 4.06 -15.31 4.75
N LEU A 48 4.40 -16.06 3.70
CA LEU A 48 3.41 -16.69 2.82
C LEU A 48 2.61 -17.79 3.52
N ALA A 49 3.26 -18.58 4.38
CA ALA A 49 2.60 -19.66 5.12
C ALA A 49 1.51 -19.10 6.04
N ILE A 50 1.84 -18.08 6.86
CA ILE A 50 0.86 -17.47 7.77
C ILE A 50 -0.29 -16.81 6.99
N ALA A 51 0.01 -16.09 5.90
CA ALA A 51 -1.02 -15.47 5.06
C ALA A 51 -1.97 -16.52 4.48
N ARG A 52 -1.44 -17.61 3.90
CA ARG A 52 -2.27 -18.69 3.33
C ARG A 52 -3.11 -19.44 4.36
N SER A 53 -2.63 -19.53 5.61
CA SER A 53 -3.40 -20.16 6.70
C SER A 53 -4.41 -19.24 7.37
N SER A 54 -4.23 -17.91 7.27
CA SER A 54 -5.03 -16.94 8.04
C SER A 54 -6.12 -16.28 7.20
N VAL A 55 -5.82 -15.92 5.95
CA VAL A 55 -6.70 -15.09 5.10
C VAL A 55 -7.13 -15.83 3.83
N SER A 56 -8.19 -15.35 3.19
CA SER A 56 -8.68 -15.93 1.94
C SER A 56 -7.65 -15.85 0.81
N ARG A 57 -7.75 -16.74 -0.18
CA ARG A 57 -6.91 -16.73 -1.38
C ARG A 57 -6.92 -15.38 -2.11
N SER A 58 -8.05 -14.68 -2.12
CA SER A 58 -8.16 -13.35 -2.74
C SER A 58 -7.29 -12.30 -2.04
N ILE A 59 -7.16 -12.39 -0.71
CA ILE A 59 -6.31 -11.49 0.08
C ILE A 59 -4.84 -11.86 -0.13
N VAL A 60 -4.48 -13.16 -0.14
CA VAL A 60 -3.11 -13.57 -0.49
C VAL A 60 -2.69 -13.07 -1.88
N ASP A 61 -3.57 -13.22 -2.88
CA ASP A 61 -3.32 -12.72 -4.23
C ASP A 61 -3.22 -11.19 -4.25
N HIS A 62 -3.99 -10.48 -3.40
CA HIS A 62 -3.86 -9.03 -3.22
C HIS A 62 -2.50 -8.66 -2.65
N SER A 63 -2.06 -9.31 -1.57
CA SER A 63 -0.78 -9.03 -0.93
C SER A 63 0.41 -9.23 -1.88
N ILE A 64 0.39 -10.28 -2.70
CA ILE A 64 1.42 -10.51 -3.72
C ILE A 64 1.43 -9.38 -4.76
N ARG A 65 0.26 -8.92 -5.22
CA ARG A 65 0.21 -7.76 -6.14
C ARG A 65 0.71 -6.49 -5.47
N SER A 66 0.36 -6.26 -4.21
CA SER A 66 0.81 -5.09 -3.43
C SER A 66 2.35 -5.08 -3.32
N PHE A 67 2.97 -6.24 -3.09
CA PHE A 67 4.43 -6.37 -3.12
C PHE A 67 5.04 -5.99 -4.47
N LEU A 68 4.52 -6.55 -5.57
CA LEU A 68 5.03 -6.27 -6.91
C LEU A 68 4.90 -4.77 -7.26
N PHE A 69 3.81 -4.13 -6.84
CA PHE A 69 3.65 -2.69 -7.00
C PHE A 69 4.62 -1.88 -6.14
N ALA A 70 4.84 -2.28 -4.89
CA ALA A 70 5.80 -1.61 -4.01
C ALA A 70 7.23 -1.70 -4.56
N ARG A 71 7.61 -2.85 -5.13
CA ARG A 71 8.89 -3.03 -5.82
C ARG A 71 9.03 -2.12 -7.05
N LEU A 72 7.99 -2.05 -7.89
CA LEU A 72 7.95 -1.13 -9.04
C LEU A 72 8.05 0.33 -8.61
N LEU A 73 7.39 0.72 -7.52
CA LEU A 73 7.46 2.08 -6.98
C LEU A 73 8.86 2.41 -6.46
N ALA A 74 9.51 1.46 -5.79
CA ALA A 74 10.89 1.63 -5.33
C ALA A 74 11.88 1.79 -6.50
N GLU A 75 11.68 1.07 -7.60
CA GLU A 75 12.46 1.23 -8.83
C GLU A 75 12.24 2.60 -9.47
N ASP A 76 10.98 3.02 -9.65
CA ASP A 76 10.62 4.32 -10.24
C ASP A 76 11.15 5.49 -9.41
N ALA A 77 11.14 5.36 -8.09
CA ALA A 77 11.70 6.34 -7.16
C ALA A 77 13.23 6.30 -7.05
N GLY A 78 13.90 5.31 -7.66
CA GLY A 78 15.35 5.13 -7.59
C GLY A 78 15.87 4.66 -6.22
N CYS A 79 15.00 4.08 -5.39
CA CYS A 79 15.29 3.70 -4.01
C CYS A 79 15.84 2.28 -3.83
N LEU A 80 16.01 1.50 -4.91
CA LEU A 80 16.50 0.11 -4.79
C LEU A 80 17.90 -0.02 -4.16
N ASN A 81 18.72 1.04 -4.22
CA ASN A 81 20.05 1.09 -3.59
C ASN A 81 20.06 1.93 -2.30
N ASP A 82 18.90 2.33 -1.80
CA ASP A 82 18.78 3.09 -0.54
C ASP A 82 19.17 2.19 0.65
N ALA A 83 19.85 2.75 1.65
CA ALA A 83 20.26 2.00 2.83
C ALA A 83 19.07 1.52 3.68
N ASP A 84 17.93 2.19 3.57
CA ASP A 84 16.68 1.81 4.22
C ASP A 84 15.82 0.88 3.34
N TYR A 85 16.23 0.55 2.11
CA TYR A 85 15.53 -0.42 1.28
C TYR A 85 15.97 -1.85 1.61
N ASP A 86 15.02 -2.65 2.10
CA ASP A 86 15.20 -4.07 2.36
C ASP A 86 14.03 -4.82 1.73
N GLU A 87 14.34 -5.65 0.73
CA GLU A 87 13.34 -6.36 -0.06
C GLU A 87 12.63 -7.46 0.74
N ASP A 88 13.34 -8.14 1.65
CA ASP A 88 12.76 -9.20 2.48
C ASP A 88 11.78 -8.60 3.50
N LEU A 89 12.12 -7.45 4.08
CA LEU A 89 11.20 -6.70 4.96
C LEU A 89 10.02 -6.11 4.18
N LEU A 90 10.25 -5.61 2.96
CA LEU A 90 9.18 -5.15 2.08
C LEU A 90 8.20 -6.28 1.75
N PHE A 91 8.72 -7.46 1.42
CA PHE A 91 7.91 -8.64 1.15
C PHE A 91 7.14 -9.09 2.39
N ALA A 92 7.81 -9.21 3.54
CA ALA A 92 7.17 -9.58 4.80
C ALA A 92 6.03 -8.61 5.15
N ALA A 93 6.29 -7.31 5.09
CA ALA A 93 5.29 -6.28 5.39
C ALA A 93 4.10 -6.32 4.42
N THR A 94 4.35 -6.38 3.12
CA THR A 94 3.27 -6.44 2.11
C THR A 94 2.50 -7.76 2.12
N VAL A 95 3.14 -8.90 2.38
CA VAL A 95 2.45 -10.18 2.47
C VAL A 95 1.53 -10.24 3.69
N MET A 96 1.95 -9.63 4.80
CA MET A 96 1.27 -9.73 6.09
C MET A 96 0.36 -8.54 6.44
N HIS A 97 0.30 -7.47 5.65
CA HIS A 97 -0.43 -6.24 6.02
C HIS A 97 -1.93 -6.44 6.33
N ASP A 98 -2.57 -7.41 5.69
CA ASP A 98 -3.99 -7.72 5.85
C ASP A 98 -4.25 -8.93 6.78
N LEU A 99 -3.26 -9.41 7.55
CA LEU A 99 -3.46 -10.54 8.46
C LEU A 99 -4.54 -10.30 9.53
N GLY A 100 -4.79 -9.04 9.90
CA GLY A 100 -5.86 -8.68 10.83
C GLY A 100 -7.28 -8.88 10.27
N LEU A 101 -7.43 -9.20 8.99
CA LEU A 101 -8.69 -9.61 8.37
C LEU A 101 -8.92 -11.14 8.42
N GLY A 102 -7.93 -11.89 8.91
CA GLY A 102 -7.92 -13.35 8.91
C GLY A 102 -8.34 -13.99 10.23
N GLU A 103 -8.39 -15.32 10.24
CA GLU A 103 -8.86 -16.10 11.38
C GLU A 103 -7.92 -16.07 12.60
N HIS A 104 -6.66 -15.69 12.41
CA HIS A 104 -5.70 -15.53 13.51
C HIS A 104 -5.84 -14.19 14.26
N ALA A 105 -6.63 -13.27 13.73
CA ALA A 105 -6.93 -11.98 14.35
C ALA A 105 -7.93 -12.17 15.51
N THR A 106 -7.75 -11.44 16.60
CA THR A 106 -8.61 -11.54 17.80
C THR A 106 -9.90 -10.73 17.66
N GLY A 107 -9.88 -9.66 16.87
CA GLY A 107 -10.99 -8.71 16.71
C GLY A 107 -11.17 -7.73 17.88
N GLU A 108 -10.16 -7.57 18.74
CA GLU A 108 -10.15 -6.66 19.88
C GLU A 108 -9.64 -5.25 19.50
N ALA A 109 -8.83 -5.15 18.44
CA ALA A 109 -8.29 -3.91 17.92
C ALA A 109 -8.60 -3.72 16.43
N ARG A 110 -8.14 -2.59 15.87
CA ARG A 110 -8.20 -2.35 14.43
C ARG A 110 -7.39 -3.40 13.69
N PHE A 111 -7.88 -3.86 12.53
CA PHE A 111 -7.23 -4.91 11.75
C PHE A 111 -5.78 -4.56 11.36
N GLU A 112 -5.48 -3.27 11.16
CA GLU A 112 -4.12 -2.82 10.87
C GLU A 112 -3.17 -3.07 12.05
N VAL A 113 -3.65 -2.87 13.27
CA VAL A 113 -2.87 -3.10 14.50
C VAL A 113 -2.70 -4.59 14.74
N GLU A 114 -3.78 -5.38 14.63
CA GLU A 114 -3.69 -6.83 14.83
C GLU A 114 -2.83 -7.50 13.75
N GLY A 115 -2.92 -7.05 12.50
CA GLY A 115 -2.05 -7.51 11.42
C GLY A 115 -0.58 -7.19 11.70
N ALA A 116 -0.29 -6.00 12.22
CA ALA A 116 1.06 -5.59 12.61
C ALA A 116 1.61 -6.44 13.76
N ASP A 117 0.79 -6.74 14.78
CA ASP A 117 1.17 -7.58 15.92
C ASP A 117 1.45 -9.03 15.48
N LEU A 118 0.61 -9.60 14.62
CA LEU A 118 0.81 -10.92 14.04
C LEU A 118 2.10 -10.98 13.21
N ALA A 119 2.37 -9.96 12.39
CA ALA A 119 3.61 -9.87 11.63
C ALA A 119 4.84 -9.76 12.53
N ALA A 120 4.79 -8.95 13.58
CA ALA A 120 5.87 -8.81 14.55
C ALA A 120 6.17 -10.13 15.25
N ALA A 121 5.15 -10.93 15.60
CA ALA A 121 5.34 -12.26 16.18
C ALA A 121 6.07 -13.21 15.22
N VAL A 122 5.76 -13.18 13.93
CA VAL A 122 6.48 -13.97 12.91
C VAL A 122 7.93 -13.51 12.80
N LEU A 123 8.18 -12.21 12.66
CA LEU A 123 9.53 -11.66 12.52
C LEU A 123 10.43 -11.96 13.72
N ARG A 124 9.90 -11.87 14.95
CA ARG A 124 10.63 -12.25 16.18
C ARG A 124 11.03 -13.72 16.19
N ARG A 125 10.13 -14.62 15.77
CA ARG A 125 10.46 -16.06 15.65
C ARG A 125 11.58 -16.32 14.64
N HIS A 126 11.71 -15.46 13.64
CA HIS A 126 12.76 -15.51 12.63
C HIS A 126 14.01 -14.68 12.99
N ARG A 127 14.09 -14.15 14.22
CA ARG A 127 15.24 -13.40 14.75
C ARG A 127 15.59 -12.15 13.94
N VAL A 128 14.58 -11.51 13.34
CA VAL A 128 14.74 -10.18 12.75
C VAL A 128 15.04 -9.17 13.87
N ALA A 129 15.85 -8.17 13.59
CA ALA A 129 16.20 -7.14 14.57
C ALA A 129 14.95 -6.35 15.01
N GLU A 130 14.83 -5.99 16.29
CA GLU A 130 13.66 -5.26 16.80
C GLU A 130 13.43 -3.93 16.07
N ARG A 131 14.50 -3.23 15.65
CA ARG A 131 14.38 -2.02 14.81
C ARG A 131 13.61 -2.30 13.52
N ASP A 132 13.86 -3.43 12.88
CA ASP A 132 13.21 -3.80 11.62
C ASP A 132 11.80 -4.34 11.84
N ILE A 133 11.58 -5.00 12.98
CA ILE A 133 10.23 -5.37 13.44
C ILE A 133 9.38 -4.12 13.64
N ASP A 134 9.90 -3.09 14.31
CA ASP A 134 9.19 -1.82 14.51
C ASP A 134 8.87 -1.13 13.17
N ARG A 135 9.79 -1.19 12.20
CA ARG A 135 9.57 -0.65 10.86
C ARG A 135 8.45 -1.38 10.13
N VAL A 136 8.43 -2.72 10.16
CA VAL A 136 7.36 -3.52 9.55
C VAL A 136 6.04 -3.28 10.27
N TRP A 137 6.05 -3.23 11.60
CA TRP A 137 4.87 -2.95 12.42
C TRP A 137 4.29 -1.58 12.06
N GLU A 138 5.12 -0.53 12.01
CA GLU A 138 4.69 0.82 11.62
C GLU A 138 4.12 0.82 10.19
N ALA A 139 4.80 0.15 9.26
CA ALA A 139 4.37 0.09 7.86
C ALA A 139 3.00 -0.57 7.72
N ILE A 140 2.75 -1.67 8.43
CA ILE A 140 1.45 -2.35 8.45
C ILE A 140 0.41 -1.50 9.20
N ALA A 141 0.70 -0.99 10.39
CA ALA A 141 -0.27 -0.22 11.17
C ALA A 141 -0.77 1.04 10.45
N LEU A 142 0.05 1.61 9.55
CA LEU A 142 -0.25 2.85 8.82
C LEU A 142 -0.64 2.64 7.36
N HIS A 143 -0.71 1.42 6.84
CA HIS A 143 -0.89 1.17 5.40
C HIS A 143 -2.22 1.72 4.84
N SER A 144 -3.26 1.82 5.67
CA SER A 144 -4.56 2.41 5.32
C SER A 144 -4.62 3.94 5.52
N SER A 145 -3.58 4.53 6.14
CA SER A 145 -3.51 5.93 6.54
C SER A 145 -2.60 6.74 5.61
N LEU A 146 -2.96 6.83 4.33
CA LEU A 146 -2.14 7.43 3.26
C LEU A 146 -1.55 8.81 3.60
N GLY A 147 -2.34 9.72 4.20
CA GLY A 147 -1.84 11.06 4.56
C GLY A 147 -0.70 11.06 5.58
N ILE A 148 -0.51 9.96 6.31
CA ILE A 148 0.53 9.76 7.33
C ILE A 148 1.65 8.88 6.77
N ALA A 149 1.33 7.78 6.11
CA ALA A 149 2.30 6.78 5.64
C ALA A 149 3.41 7.39 4.75
N HIS A 150 3.08 8.36 3.88
CA HIS A 150 4.06 9.04 3.01
C HIS A 150 5.10 9.86 3.78
N ARG A 151 4.83 10.21 5.04
CA ARG A 151 5.70 11.05 5.88
C ARG A 151 6.54 10.22 6.85
N ARG A 152 6.51 8.89 6.71
CA ARG A 152 7.24 7.93 7.54
C ARG A 152 8.44 7.36 6.80
N GLY A 153 9.02 6.29 7.31
CA GLY A 153 10.18 5.64 6.70
C GLY A 153 9.88 5.08 5.31
N LEU A 154 10.95 4.77 4.57
CA LEU A 154 10.87 4.28 3.19
C LEU A 154 9.92 3.07 3.07
N LEU A 155 10.08 2.07 3.93
CA LEU A 155 9.23 0.87 3.96
C LEU A 155 7.72 1.23 4.06
N THR A 156 7.36 2.11 5.00
CA THR A 156 5.99 2.57 5.20
C THR A 156 5.47 3.34 4.00
N SER A 157 6.30 4.16 3.36
CA SER A 157 5.92 4.93 2.18
C SER A 157 5.69 4.03 0.94
N LEU A 158 6.33 2.86 0.87
CA LEU A 158 6.21 1.90 -0.22
C LEU A 158 5.03 0.94 -0.06
N LEU A 159 4.53 0.73 1.17
CA LEU A 159 3.37 -0.14 1.47
C LEU A 159 2.02 0.43 1.01
N ILE A 160 2.05 1.49 0.25
CA ILE A 160 0.91 2.33 -0.04
C ILE A 160 0.15 1.82 -1.25
N ARG A 161 -1.16 1.65 -1.02
CA ARG A 161 -2.14 1.11 -1.95
C ARG A 161 -2.29 1.93 -3.24
N ASP A 162 -1.91 3.22 -3.23
CA ASP A 162 -2.04 4.13 -4.38
C ASP A 162 -0.86 5.12 -4.47
N PRO A 163 -0.09 5.14 -5.56
CA PRO A 163 1.04 6.05 -5.69
C PRO A 163 0.59 7.52 -5.62
N PRO A 164 1.37 8.42 -5.00
CA PRO A 164 1.05 9.84 -4.97
C PRO A 164 0.97 10.38 -6.40
N GLY A 165 -0.22 10.85 -6.80
CA GLY A 165 -0.46 11.42 -8.14
C GLY A 165 -1.56 10.75 -8.97
N THR A 166 -2.22 9.71 -8.46
CA THR A 166 -3.42 9.10 -9.09
C THR A 166 -4.74 9.81 -8.75
N ALA A 167 -4.71 11.10 -8.41
CA ALA A 167 -5.84 11.98 -8.70
C ALA A 167 -5.88 12.24 -10.22
N PRO A 168 -7.06 12.39 -10.86
CA PRO A 168 -7.20 12.52 -12.32
C PRO A 168 -6.75 13.90 -12.85
N SER A 169 -5.53 14.33 -12.53
CA SER A 169 -4.95 15.58 -13.00
C SER A 169 -3.49 15.44 -13.42
N ARG A 170 -3.11 14.31 -14.03
CA ARG A 170 -2.04 14.22 -15.03
C ARG A 170 -2.11 12.83 -15.66
N THR A 171 -2.50 12.75 -16.93
CA THR A 171 -2.50 11.49 -17.67
C THR A 171 -1.09 10.88 -17.69
N PRO A 172 -0.86 9.66 -17.19
CA PRO A 172 0.27 8.88 -17.65
C PRO A 172 -0.05 8.43 -19.07
N SER A 173 0.90 8.59 -19.98
CA SER A 173 0.81 8.10 -21.36
C SER A 173 0.93 6.57 -21.39
N TRP A 174 -0.03 5.85 -20.83
CA TRP A 174 -0.22 4.43 -21.07
C TRP A 174 -1.42 4.23 -21.99
N PRO A 175 -1.28 3.47 -23.10
CA PRO A 175 -2.39 3.25 -24.02
C PRO A 175 -3.32 2.20 -23.42
N MET A 176 -4.25 2.62 -22.57
CA MET A 176 -5.34 1.78 -22.09
C MET A 176 -6.39 1.66 -23.21
N ARG A 177 -6.13 0.79 -24.20
CA ARG A 177 -7.13 0.37 -25.18
C ARG A 177 -7.78 -0.93 -24.67
N LEU A 178 -9.10 -0.88 -24.55
CA LEU A 178 -10.04 -1.99 -24.35
C LEU A 178 -10.27 -2.51 -22.92
N VAL A 179 -11.03 -1.72 -22.14
CA VAL A 179 -12.05 -2.29 -21.26
C VAL A 179 -13.40 -1.70 -21.67
N PRO A 180 -14.38 -2.49 -22.16
CA PRO A 180 -15.71 -1.97 -22.46
C PRO A 180 -16.37 -1.48 -21.17
N LYS A 181 -16.82 -0.21 -21.16
CA LYS A 181 -17.59 0.35 -20.05
C LYS A 181 -18.91 -0.41 -19.92
N ARG A 182 -19.09 -1.18 -18.84
CA ARG A 182 -20.43 -1.65 -18.44
C ARG A 182 -21.21 -0.46 -17.85
N PRO A 183 -22.48 -0.25 -18.21
CA PRO A 183 -23.30 0.77 -17.57
C PRO A 183 -23.54 0.44 -16.09
N ARG A 184 -23.49 1.46 -15.24
CA ARG A 184 -23.84 1.36 -13.81
C ARG A 184 -25.31 1.00 -13.65
N PRO A 185 -25.68 0.03 -12.79
CA PRO A 185 -27.08 -0.17 -12.42
C PRO A 185 -27.60 1.03 -11.61
N LEU A 186 -28.79 1.51 -11.95
CA LEU A 186 -29.54 2.46 -11.13
C LEU A 186 -29.95 1.78 -9.82
N VAL A 187 -29.49 2.30 -8.69
CA VAL A 187 -30.02 1.95 -7.36
C VAL A 187 -31.06 3.01 -6.98
N PRO A 188 -32.31 2.65 -6.60
CA PRO A 188 -33.29 3.63 -6.15
C PRO A 188 -32.86 4.27 -4.81
N SER A 189 -32.91 5.60 -4.74
CA SER A 189 -32.66 6.37 -3.52
C SER A 189 -33.75 6.07 -2.48
N ARG A 190 -33.39 5.47 -1.35
CA ARG A 190 -34.17 5.58 -0.11
C ARG A 190 -33.66 6.81 0.64
N SER A 191 -34.53 7.80 0.82
CA SER A 191 -34.31 8.93 1.70
C SER A 191 -34.23 8.45 3.14
N ASN A 192 -33.06 8.57 3.77
CA ASN A 192 -32.94 8.44 5.22
C ASN A 192 -32.89 9.86 5.81
N SER A 193 -34.03 10.32 6.30
CA SER A 193 -34.12 11.49 7.17
C SER A 193 -33.57 11.10 8.53
N PHE A 194 -32.27 11.28 8.77
CA PHE A 194 -31.75 11.34 10.14
C PHE A 194 -31.57 12.82 10.48
N ALA A 195 -32.55 13.33 11.23
CA ALA A 195 -32.50 14.65 11.82
C ALA A 195 -31.33 14.73 12.81
N ASN A 196 -30.65 15.89 12.78
CA ASN A 196 -29.77 16.35 13.85
C ASN A 196 -30.49 16.19 15.20
N THR A 197 -29.97 15.31 16.06
CA THR A 197 -30.26 15.36 17.48
C THR A 197 -29.02 15.92 18.16
N GLU A 198 -29.21 17.07 18.80
CA GLU A 198 -28.22 17.79 19.57
C GLU A 198 -27.67 16.90 20.71
N LYS A 199 -26.38 17.08 21.02
CA LYS A 199 -25.70 16.45 22.16
C LYS A 199 -26.49 16.68 23.47
N PRO A 200 -26.77 15.65 24.27
CA PRO A 200 -27.06 15.87 25.68
C PRO A 200 -25.75 16.21 26.41
N SER A 201 -25.72 17.40 27.01
CA SER A 201 -24.73 17.85 27.99
C SER A 201 -24.66 16.87 29.17
N ALA A 202 -23.44 16.45 29.53
CA ALA A 202 -23.19 15.62 30.70
C ALA A 202 -23.53 16.37 32.02
N PRO A 203 -24.07 15.69 33.05
CA PRO A 203 -24.32 16.32 34.34
C PRO A 203 -23.02 16.47 35.13
N GLU A 204 -22.84 17.65 35.71
CA GLU A 204 -21.79 17.99 36.67
C GLU A 204 -21.82 17.03 37.87
N CYS A 205 -20.71 16.34 38.12
CA CYS A 205 -20.52 15.56 39.33
C CYS A 205 -20.26 16.52 40.50
N GLY A 206 -21.28 16.68 41.34
CA GLY A 206 -21.27 17.57 42.49
C GLY A 206 -20.18 17.24 43.50
N ALA A 207 -19.32 18.23 43.76
CA ALA A 207 -18.41 18.26 44.89
C ALA A 207 -19.20 18.23 46.22
N ARG A 208 -18.91 17.23 47.07
CA ARG A 208 -19.24 17.26 48.50
C ARG A 208 -17.94 17.19 49.32
N ASN A 209 -17.73 18.24 50.12
CA ASN A 209 -16.80 18.37 51.26
C ASN A 209 -16.84 17.10 52.16
N ARG A 210 -15.81 16.57 52.84
CA ARG A 210 -14.70 17.07 53.72
C ARG A 210 -13.94 15.78 54.22
N PRO A 211 -12.89 15.78 55.10
CA PRO A 211 -11.99 16.83 55.58
C PRO A 211 -10.48 16.48 55.44
N GLU A 212 -9.65 17.43 55.87
CA GLU A 212 -8.18 17.41 55.97
C GLU A 212 -7.59 16.18 56.67
N GLY A 213 -6.44 15.71 56.16
CA GLY A 213 -5.55 14.86 56.96
C GLY A 213 -4.52 14.05 56.17
N ARG A 214 -3.25 14.47 56.30
CA ARG A 214 -2.01 13.66 56.15
C ARG A 214 -1.41 13.56 54.74
N GLN A 215 -0.34 14.31 54.51
CA GLN A 215 0.55 14.13 53.36
C GLN A 215 1.45 12.89 53.55
N PRO A 216 1.73 12.10 52.50
CA PRO A 216 2.79 11.11 52.53
C PRO A 216 4.13 11.74 52.13
N SER A 217 5.11 11.69 53.03
CA SER A 217 6.51 12.00 52.78
C SER A 217 7.15 10.92 51.89
N TRP A 218 7.79 11.31 50.80
CA TRP A 218 8.65 10.44 50.01
C TRP A 218 10.09 10.47 50.55
N PRO A 219 10.80 9.34 50.67
CA PRO A 219 12.20 9.34 51.06
C PRO A 219 13.07 9.81 49.89
N THR A 220 13.87 10.86 50.13
CA THR A 220 14.97 11.27 49.26
C THR A 220 16.13 10.29 49.44
N ASN A 221 16.70 9.81 48.35
CA ASN A 221 17.93 9.01 48.35
C ASN A 221 19.07 9.90 47.82
N GLN A 222 20.09 10.08 48.67
CA GLN A 222 21.39 10.74 48.47
C GLN A 222 21.43 12.26 48.28
#